data_AF-A0A7S0YQW1-F1
#
_entry.id   AF-A0A7S0YQW1-F1
#
_cell.length_a   1.000
_cell.length_b   1.000
_cell.length_c   1.000
_cell.angle_alpha   90.00
_cell.angle_beta   90.00
_cell.angle_gamma   90.00
#
_symmetry.space_group_name_H-M   'P 1'
#
loop_
_entity.id
_entity.type
_entity.pdbx_description
1 polymer ?
#
loop_
_entity_poly.entity_id
_entity_poly.type
_entity_poly.pdbx_seq_one_letter_code
_entity_poly.pdbx_strand_id
1 'polypeptide(L)'
;VFRRLGPFLKKRVAAAAAQRQLRRQRDAAVVIQSFIRMYQARQRFLHISRCIARIQAVWKADRTRHTDPRAIKLRNFRTAVQDFVLQGGMAGQHPVFSDPNFKSRSIGERARNAIATLVATKQLTHVLPALSALALSTTYSFACGNLVAQHPNGPSTIFKIIRQCNRSLPHQDILKQSMGLLRNLCRFMDFVPLLFQTRIPAENSISSGSKDVAPPPPSSSSSSS
;
A
#
# COMPACT_ATOMS: atom_id res chain seq x y z
N VAL A 1 -57.07 -17.43 -80.97
CA VAL A 1 -56.35 -16.37 -80.22
C VAL A 1 -55.86 -16.83 -78.84
N PHE A 2 -56.70 -17.45 -78.01
CA PHE A 2 -56.36 -17.87 -76.63
C PHE A 2 -55.16 -18.84 -76.47
N ARG A 3 -54.93 -19.78 -77.40
CA ARG A 3 -53.78 -20.73 -77.31
C ARG A 3 -52.39 -20.08 -77.44
N ARG A 4 -52.25 -18.90 -78.05
CA ARG A 4 -50.95 -18.21 -78.23
C ARG A 4 -50.54 -17.32 -77.06
N LEU A 5 -51.47 -16.99 -76.14
CA LEU A 5 -51.22 -16.11 -74.99
C LEU A 5 -50.57 -16.80 -73.79
N GLY A 6 -50.82 -18.10 -73.60
CA GLY A 6 -50.28 -18.88 -72.48
C GLY A 6 -48.73 -18.83 -72.35
N PRO A 7 -47.95 -19.00 -73.44
CA PRO A 7 -46.49 -18.90 -73.39
C PRO A 7 -45.98 -17.50 -73.01
N PHE A 8 -46.67 -16.44 -73.46
CA PHE A 8 -46.29 -15.06 -73.20
C PHE A 8 -46.50 -14.69 -71.72
N LEU A 9 -47.63 -15.10 -71.16
CA LEU A 9 -47.92 -14.93 -69.73
C LEU A 9 -46.93 -15.70 -68.85
N LYS A 10 -46.61 -16.96 -69.21
CA LYS A 10 -45.58 -17.76 -68.50
C LYS A 10 -44.21 -17.07 -68.49
N LYS A 11 -43.77 -16.52 -69.62
CA LYS A 11 -42.51 -15.75 -69.70
C LYS A 11 -42.53 -14.51 -68.82
N ARG A 12 -43.63 -13.75 -68.79
CA ARG A 12 -43.75 -12.54 -67.95
C ARG A 12 -43.75 -12.87 -66.45
N VAL A 13 -44.44 -13.94 -66.04
CA VAL A 13 -44.42 -14.41 -64.64
C VAL A 13 -43.02 -14.86 -64.24
N ALA A 14 -42.33 -15.62 -65.09
CA ALA A 14 -40.94 -16.03 -64.85
C ALA A 14 -39.99 -14.83 -64.74
N ALA A 15 -40.11 -13.84 -65.64
CA ALA A 15 -39.31 -12.61 -65.59
C ALA A 15 -39.57 -11.80 -64.31
N ALA A 16 -40.84 -11.67 -63.88
CA ALA A 16 -41.20 -11.00 -62.64
C ALA A 16 -40.66 -11.73 -61.40
N ALA A 17 -40.69 -13.08 -61.40
CA ALA A 17 -40.10 -13.88 -60.33
C ALA A 17 -38.58 -13.71 -60.26
N ALA A 18 -37.89 -13.73 -61.41
CA ALA A 18 -36.45 -13.48 -61.49
C ALA A 18 -36.07 -12.08 -60.99
N GLN A 19 -36.84 -11.04 -61.36
CA GLN A 19 -36.63 -9.68 -60.87
C GLN A 19 -36.83 -9.57 -59.35
N ARG A 20 -37.84 -10.25 -58.79
CA ARG A 20 -38.05 -10.29 -57.34
C ARG A 20 -36.87 -10.96 -56.63
N GLN A 21 -36.35 -12.04 -57.19
CA GLN A 21 -35.19 -12.74 -56.62
C GLN A 21 -33.93 -11.87 -56.65
N LEU A 22 -33.66 -11.18 -57.76
CA LEU A 22 -32.54 -10.24 -57.86
C LEU A 22 -32.67 -9.08 -56.88
N ARG A 23 -33.88 -8.55 -56.68
CA ARG A 23 -34.12 -7.50 -55.66
C ARG A 23 -33.81 -8.02 -54.25
N ARG A 24 -34.32 -9.19 -53.87
CA ARG A 24 -34.02 -9.81 -52.57
C ARG A 24 -32.51 -10.02 -52.36
N GLN A 25 -31.81 -10.50 -53.38
CA GLN A 25 -30.36 -10.68 -53.32
C GLN A 25 -29.62 -9.35 -53.15
N ARG A 26 -30.04 -8.30 -53.87
CA ARG A 26 -29.48 -6.95 -53.72
C ARG A 26 -29.75 -6.38 -52.33
N ASP A 27 -30.98 -6.48 -51.84
CA ASP A 27 -31.36 -5.98 -50.52
C ASP A 27 -30.56 -6.68 -49.42
N ALA A 28 -30.43 -8.01 -49.50
CA ALA A 28 -29.58 -8.78 -48.59
C ALA A 28 -28.09 -8.37 -48.70
N ALA A 29 -27.57 -8.18 -49.91
CA ALA A 29 -26.20 -7.73 -50.12
C ALA A 29 -25.95 -6.33 -49.54
N VAL A 30 -26.90 -5.40 -49.67
CA VAL A 30 -26.82 -4.05 -49.10
C VAL A 30 -26.76 -4.11 -47.57
N VAL A 31 -27.57 -4.97 -46.95
CA VAL A 31 -27.54 -5.19 -45.49
C VAL A 31 -26.18 -5.74 -45.07
N ILE A 32 -25.69 -6.79 -45.71
CA ILE A 32 -24.39 -7.39 -45.35
C ILE A 32 -23.25 -6.36 -45.52
N GLN A 33 -23.25 -5.62 -46.64
CA GLN A 33 -22.24 -4.61 -46.92
C GLN A 33 -22.28 -3.45 -45.90
N SER A 34 -23.46 -3.02 -45.46
CA SER A 34 -23.58 -1.95 -44.47
C SER A 34 -23.01 -2.39 -43.10
N PHE A 35 -23.29 -3.63 -42.69
CA PHE A 35 -22.70 -4.20 -41.47
C PHE A 35 -21.18 -4.30 -41.55
N ILE A 36 -20.63 -4.77 -42.68
CA ILE A 36 -19.18 -4.85 -42.86
C ILE A 36 -18.54 -3.46 -42.82
N ARG A 37 -19.12 -2.46 -43.51
CA ARG A 37 -18.62 -1.08 -43.48
C ARG A 37 -18.65 -0.50 -42.07
N MET A 38 -19.74 -0.71 -41.34
CA MET A 38 -19.87 -0.28 -39.94
C MET A 38 -18.82 -0.95 -39.05
N TYR A 39 -18.63 -2.27 -39.18
CA TYR A 39 -17.65 -3.00 -38.40
C TYR A 39 -16.23 -2.49 -38.65
N GLN A 40 -15.85 -2.30 -39.92
CA GLN A 40 -14.54 -1.75 -40.29
C GLN A 40 -14.34 -0.33 -39.75
N ALA A 41 -15.34 0.54 -39.89
CA ALA A 41 -15.30 1.90 -39.35
C ALA A 41 -15.13 1.91 -37.82
N ARG A 42 -15.89 1.06 -37.12
CA ARG A 42 -15.78 0.90 -35.66
C ARG A 42 -14.39 0.42 -35.24
N GLN A 43 -13.82 -0.57 -35.93
CA GLN A 43 -12.47 -1.05 -35.63
C GLN A 43 -11.41 0.03 -35.82
N ARG A 44 -11.49 0.81 -36.90
CA ARG A 44 -10.59 1.94 -37.15
C ARG A 44 -10.71 3.00 -36.05
N PHE A 45 -11.94 3.38 -35.68
CA PHE A 45 -12.19 4.32 -34.60
C PHE A 45 -11.58 3.83 -33.28
N LEU A 46 -11.88 2.59 -32.86
CA LEU A 46 -11.36 2.02 -31.62
C LEU A 46 -9.83 1.93 -31.62
N HIS A 47 -9.21 1.60 -32.75
CA HIS A 47 -7.75 1.59 -32.88
C HIS A 47 -7.17 2.99 -32.64
N ILE A 48 -7.70 4.01 -33.33
CA ILE A 48 -7.26 5.40 -33.18
C ILE A 48 -7.49 5.87 -31.74
N SER A 49 -8.66 5.63 -31.15
CA SER A 49 -8.96 6.01 -29.76
C SER A 49 -7.99 5.38 -28.77
N ARG A 50 -7.61 4.10 -28.95
CA ARG A 50 -6.60 3.44 -28.10
C ARG A 50 -5.23 4.08 -28.27
N CYS A 51 -4.83 4.39 -29.49
CA CYS A 51 -3.56 5.07 -29.77
C CYS A 51 -3.52 6.45 -29.09
N ILE A 52 -4.59 7.24 -29.23
CA ILE A 52 -4.73 8.55 -28.56
C ILE A 52 -4.64 8.38 -27.04
N ALA A 53 -5.39 7.45 -26.46
CA ALA A 53 -5.39 7.21 -25.02
C ALA A 53 -4.00 6.83 -24.50
N ARG A 54 -3.22 6.03 -25.25
CA ARG A 54 -1.84 5.69 -24.92
C ARG A 54 -0.93 6.92 -24.95
N ILE A 55 -0.99 7.71 -26.02
CA ILE A 55 -0.19 8.95 -26.14
C ILE A 55 -0.52 9.89 -24.98
N GLN A 56 -1.81 10.10 -24.69
CA GLN A 56 -2.25 10.93 -23.58
C GLN A 56 -1.78 10.39 -22.23
N ALA A 57 -1.82 9.08 -22.00
CA ALA A 57 -1.34 8.47 -20.76
C ALA A 57 0.17 8.67 -20.59
N VAL A 58 0.96 8.47 -21.63
CA VAL A 58 2.42 8.69 -21.61
C VAL A 58 2.72 10.16 -21.33
N TRP A 59 2.08 11.08 -22.04
CA TRP A 59 2.27 12.51 -21.82
C TRP A 59 1.87 12.95 -20.42
N LYS A 60 0.73 12.48 -19.89
CA LYS A 60 0.30 12.77 -18.52
C LYS A 60 1.34 12.25 -17.50
N ALA A 61 1.81 11.02 -17.68
CA ALA A 61 2.81 10.42 -16.79
C ALA A 61 4.16 11.15 -16.85
N ASP A 62 4.59 11.55 -18.03
CA ASP A 62 5.79 12.36 -18.22
C ASP A 62 5.65 13.73 -17.56
N ARG A 63 4.56 14.44 -17.86
CA ARG A 63 4.25 15.71 -17.22
C ARG A 63 4.23 15.59 -15.70
N THR A 64 3.54 14.61 -15.12
CA THR A 64 3.56 14.36 -13.68
C THR A 64 4.98 14.15 -13.14
N ARG A 65 5.82 13.39 -13.85
CA ARG A 65 7.22 13.17 -13.45
C ARG A 65 8.06 14.45 -13.45
N HIS A 66 7.71 15.43 -14.27
CA HIS A 66 8.43 16.70 -14.42
C HIS A 66 7.80 17.88 -13.67
N THR A 67 6.54 17.81 -13.26
CA THR A 67 5.84 18.90 -12.57
C THR A 67 5.48 18.59 -11.12
N ASP A 68 5.25 17.32 -10.75
CA ASP A 68 4.94 16.98 -9.37
C ASP A 68 6.21 17.03 -8.51
N PRO A 69 6.29 17.92 -7.50
CA PRO A 69 7.46 18.02 -6.62
C PRO A 69 7.81 16.69 -5.94
N ARG A 70 6.83 15.82 -5.67
CA ARG A 70 7.07 14.49 -5.08
C ARG A 70 7.79 13.57 -6.07
N ALA A 71 7.37 13.58 -7.34
CA ALA A 71 7.96 12.76 -8.39
C ALA A 71 9.39 13.22 -8.71
N ILE A 72 9.61 14.54 -8.78
CA ILE A 72 10.94 15.13 -8.96
C ILE A 72 11.86 14.74 -7.80
N LYS A 73 11.38 14.90 -6.55
CA LYS A 73 12.15 14.53 -5.35
C LYS A 73 12.52 13.05 -5.35
N LEU A 74 11.59 12.17 -5.72
CA LEU A 74 11.85 10.73 -5.81
C LEU A 74 12.83 10.39 -6.95
N ARG A 75 12.75 11.06 -8.10
CA ARG A 75 13.69 10.90 -9.21
C ARG A 75 15.10 11.27 -8.78
N ASN A 76 15.26 12.47 -8.23
CA ASN A 76 16.56 12.97 -7.76
C ASN A 76 17.13 12.05 -6.67
N PHE A 77 16.28 11.53 -5.79
CA PHE A 77 16.70 10.54 -4.78
C PHE A 77 17.19 9.23 -5.41
N ARG A 78 16.47 8.69 -6.40
CA ARG A 78 16.91 7.46 -7.10
C ARG A 78 18.24 7.65 -7.80
N THR A 79 18.42 8.78 -8.51
CA THR A 79 19.69 9.13 -9.15
C THR A 79 20.81 9.23 -8.11
N ALA A 80 20.56 9.95 -7.00
CA ALA A 80 21.52 10.06 -5.90
C ALA A 80 21.95 8.72 -5.29
N VAL A 81 21.00 7.80 -5.07
CA VAL A 81 21.29 6.45 -4.56
C VAL A 81 22.09 5.66 -5.59
N GLN A 82 21.72 5.72 -6.87
CA GLN A 82 22.42 5.02 -7.92
C GLN A 82 23.86 5.53 -8.08
N ASP A 83 24.06 6.84 -8.07
CA ASP A 83 25.39 7.46 -8.12
C ASP A 83 26.23 7.06 -6.91
N PHE A 84 25.64 7.03 -5.71
CA PHE A 84 26.31 6.57 -4.49
C PHE A 84 26.76 5.10 -4.58
N VAL A 85 25.89 4.23 -5.09
CA VAL A 85 26.21 2.79 -5.26
C VAL A 85 27.32 2.61 -6.30
N LEU A 86 27.28 3.35 -7.41
CA LEU A 86 28.32 3.32 -8.45
C LEU A 86 29.66 3.85 -7.94
N GLN A 87 29.66 4.84 -7.04
CA GLN A 87 30.86 5.40 -6.42
C GLN A 87 31.41 4.56 -5.24
N GLY A 88 30.93 3.32 -5.07
CA GLY A 88 31.50 2.39 -4.09
C GLY A 88 31.15 2.70 -2.63
N GLY A 89 30.06 3.45 -2.38
CA GLY A 89 29.53 3.65 -1.02
C GLY A 89 30.37 4.55 -0.10
N MET A 90 31.41 5.21 -0.63
CA MET A 90 32.35 6.01 0.18
C MET A 90 31.86 7.43 0.48
N ALA A 91 30.76 7.89 -0.13
CA ALA A 91 30.33 9.27 -0.04
C ALA A 91 29.17 9.48 0.94
N GLY A 92 29.50 9.62 2.23
CA GLY A 92 28.62 10.28 3.22
C GLY A 92 28.38 11.78 2.95
N GLN A 93 28.70 12.27 1.75
CA GLN A 93 28.71 13.69 1.36
C GLN A 93 27.67 14.05 0.29
N HIS A 94 26.87 13.10 -0.22
CA HIS A 94 25.85 13.50 -1.19
C HIS A 94 24.71 14.25 -0.46
N PRO A 95 24.35 15.49 -0.90
CA PRO A 95 23.55 16.45 -0.12
C PRO A 95 22.17 15.94 0.30
N VAL A 96 21.64 14.96 -0.42
CA VAL A 96 20.35 14.31 -0.10
C VAL A 96 20.45 13.37 1.12
N PHE A 97 21.60 12.73 1.36
CA PHE A 97 21.82 11.86 2.52
C PHE A 97 22.30 12.63 3.75
N SER A 98 22.85 13.83 3.56
CA SER A 98 23.19 14.76 4.65
C SER A 98 22.00 15.57 5.16
N ASP A 99 20.83 15.52 4.49
CA ASP A 99 19.60 16.15 5.00
C ASP A 99 19.18 15.47 6.32
N PRO A 100 19.15 16.20 7.46
CA PRO A 100 18.75 15.63 8.74
C PRO A 100 17.31 15.08 8.74
N ASN A 101 16.42 15.65 7.91
CA ASN A 101 15.07 15.11 7.73
C ASN A 101 15.08 13.77 6.98
N PHE A 102 16.03 13.56 6.09
CA PHE A 102 16.17 12.32 5.35
C PHE A 102 16.68 11.19 6.26
N LYS A 103 17.78 11.44 7.00
CA LYS A 103 18.34 10.45 7.93
C LYS A 103 17.28 10.00 8.95
N SER A 104 16.56 10.95 9.54
CA SER A 104 15.45 10.72 10.49
C SER A 104 14.29 9.90 9.92
N ARG A 105 14.10 9.93 8.59
CA ARG A 105 13.05 9.17 7.89
C ARG A 105 13.53 7.84 7.33
N SER A 106 14.81 7.50 7.42
CA SER A 106 15.26 6.16 7.00
C SER A 106 14.62 5.10 7.91
N ILE A 107 14.33 3.91 7.37
CA ILE A 107 13.72 2.81 8.14
C ILE A 107 14.66 2.40 9.30
N GLY A 108 15.96 2.38 9.06
CA GLY A 108 16.96 2.07 10.09
C GLY A 108 17.01 3.09 11.23
N GLU A 109 16.99 4.40 10.93
CA GLU A 109 16.95 5.44 11.96
C GLU A 109 15.64 5.42 12.75
N ARG A 110 14.50 5.20 12.06
CA ARG A 110 13.22 4.99 12.70
C ARG A 110 13.24 3.79 13.64
N ALA A 111 13.83 2.66 13.23
CA ALA A 111 13.97 1.48 14.08
C ALA A 111 14.85 1.75 15.31
N ARG A 112 16.00 2.44 15.12
CA ARG A 112 16.91 2.81 16.23
C ARG A 112 16.25 3.75 17.23
N ASN A 113 15.53 4.78 16.76
CA ASN A 113 14.80 5.69 17.63
C ASN A 113 13.64 4.99 18.35
N ALA A 114 12.94 4.09 17.67
CA ALA A 114 11.86 3.31 18.26
C ALA A 114 12.35 2.40 19.39
N ILE A 115 13.43 1.63 19.18
CA ILE A 115 13.96 0.76 20.23
C ILE A 115 14.52 1.56 21.42
N ALA A 116 15.22 2.66 21.16
CA ALA A 116 15.70 3.55 22.22
C ALA A 116 14.54 4.11 23.06
N THR A 117 13.46 4.53 22.39
CA THR A 117 12.25 5.02 23.05
C THR A 117 11.56 3.93 23.87
N LEU A 118 11.44 2.70 23.34
CA LEU A 118 10.82 1.58 24.03
C LEU A 118 11.56 1.18 25.30
N VAL A 119 12.90 1.19 25.26
CA VAL A 119 13.72 0.83 26.42
C VAL A 119 13.71 1.93 27.48
N ALA A 120 13.65 3.21 27.08
CA ALA A 120 13.69 4.34 28.00
C ALA A 120 12.32 4.69 28.61
N THR A 121 11.22 4.48 27.86
CA THR A 121 9.90 4.97 28.28
C THR A 121 9.22 4.07 29.29
N LYS A 122 8.53 4.69 30.25
CA LYS A 122 7.55 4.04 31.12
C LYS A 122 6.11 4.39 30.72
N GLN A 123 5.92 5.28 29.75
CA GLN A 123 4.61 5.83 29.42
C GLN A 123 4.01 5.12 28.19
N LEU A 124 2.77 4.65 28.35
CA LEU A 124 2.03 3.91 27.33
C LEU A 124 1.86 4.67 26.00
N THR A 125 1.74 6.00 26.08
CA THR A 125 1.59 6.93 24.94
C THR A 125 2.75 6.84 23.95
N HIS A 126 3.96 6.59 24.44
CA HIS A 126 5.17 6.46 23.62
C HIS A 126 5.43 5.01 23.18
N VAL A 127 4.87 4.03 23.89
CA VAL A 127 5.06 2.60 23.60
C VAL A 127 4.40 2.19 22.29
N LEU A 128 3.13 2.55 22.07
CA LEU A 128 2.39 2.11 20.88
C LEU A 128 2.98 2.64 19.56
N PRO A 129 3.27 3.95 19.40
CA PRO A 129 3.90 4.47 18.19
C PRO A 129 5.27 3.85 17.94
N ALA A 130 6.10 3.68 18.98
CA ALA A 130 7.42 3.09 18.86
C ALA A 130 7.36 1.60 18.46
N LEU A 131 6.46 0.81 19.06
CA LEU A 131 6.23 -0.58 18.65
C LEU A 131 5.74 -0.68 17.20
N SER A 132 4.82 0.19 16.78
CA SER A 132 4.30 0.18 15.41
C SER A 132 5.40 0.50 14.38
N ALA A 133 6.26 1.48 14.69
CA ALA A 133 7.40 1.84 13.84
C ALA A 133 8.41 0.70 13.76
N LEU A 134 8.66 0.00 14.88
CA LEU A 134 9.60 -1.11 14.94
C LEU A 134 9.06 -2.37 14.24
N ALA A 135 7.79 -2.71 14.45
CA ALA A 135 7.11 -3.80 13.75
C ALA A 135 7.14 -3.57 12.23
N LEU A 136 6.80 -2.38 11.76
CA LEU A 136 6.88 -2.05 10.34
C LEU A 136 8.30 -2.16 9.80
N SER A 137 9.29 -1.62 10.52
CA SER A 137 10.69 -1.60 10.08
C SER A 137 11.28 -3.01 9.96
N THR A 138 10.94 -3.90 10.89
CA THR A 138 11.39 -5.30 10.90
C THR A 138 10.69 -6.18 9.86
N THR A 139 9.49 -5.82 9.38
CA THR A 139 8.81 -6.52 8.28
C THR A 139 9.64 -6.51 6.99
N TYR A 140 10.35 -5.41 6.73
CA TYR A 140 11.02 -5.16 5.45
C TYR A 140 12.56 -5.26 5.53
N SER A 141 13.15 -5.43 6.71
CA SER A 141 14.61 -5.36 6.88
C SER A 141 15.14 -6.31 7.94
N PHE A 142 15.99 -7.25 7.50
CA PHE A 142 16.77 -8.13 8.37
C PHE A 142 17.67 -7.34 9.33
N ALA A 143 18.36 -6.31 8.85
CA ALA A 143 19.23 -5.47 9.67
C ALA A 143 18.45 -4.78 10.80
N CYS A 144 17.20 -4.34 10.55
CA CYS A 144 16.34 -3.81 11.60
C CYS A 144 15.91 -4.90 12.59
N GLY A 145 15.67 -6.12 12.14
CA GLY A 145 15.44 -7.27 13.04
C GLY A 145 16.66 -7.57 13.92
N ASN A 146 17.85 -7.53 13.33
CA ASN A 146 19.11 -7.73 14.03
C ASN A 146 19.37 -6.65 15.09
N LEU A 147 19.04 -5.38 14.77
CA LEU A 147 19.08 -4.28 15.74
C LEU A 147 18.20 -4.56 16.96
N VAL A 148 17.07 -5.24 16.81
CA VAL A 148 16.20 -5.60 17.94
C VAL A 148 16.73 -6.82 18.68
N ALA A 149 17.09 -7.88 17.96
CA ALA A 149 17.51 -9.15 18.54
C ALA A 149 18.83 -9.04 19.32
N GLN A 150 19.79 -8.23 18.84
CA GLN A 150 21.09 -8.04 19.49
C GLN A 150 21.10 -6.91 20.53
N HIS A 151 20.05 -6.11 20.63
CA HIS A 151 20.02 -5.02 21.60
C HIS A 151 19.98 -5.57 23.03
N PRO A 152 20.82 -5.09 23.98
CA PRO A 152 20.95 -5.68 25.32
C PRO A 152 19.62 -5.90 26.05
N ASN A 153 18.72 -4.93 25.92
CA ASN A 153 17.40 -4.96 26.55
C ASN A 153 16.23 -5.08 25.54
N GLY A 154 16.51 -5.27 24.25
CA GLY A 154 15.47 -5.21 23.20
C GLY A 154 14.41 -6.31 23.35
N PRO A 155 14.79 -7.59 23.24
CA PRO A 155 13.86 -8.71 23.39
C PRO A 155 13.18 -8.73 24.77
N SER A 156 13.95 -8.44 25.82
CA SER A 156 13.48 -8.40 27.21
C SER A 156 12.38 -7.36 27.41
N THR A 157 12.53 -6.17 26.82
CA THR A 157 11.53 -5.10 26.87
C THR A 157 10.25 -5.50 26.13
N ILE A 158 10.36 -6.18 24.98
CA ILE A 158 9.19 -6.67 24.23
C ILE A 158 8.41 -7.69 25.05
N PHE A 159 9.08 -8.70 25.62
CA PHE A 159 8.42 -9.69 26.47
C PHE A 159 7.82 -9.07 27.73
N LYS A 160 8.50 -8.09 28.34
CA LYS A 160 7.96 -7.32 29.47
C LYS A 160 6.68 -6.58 29.09
N ILE A 161 6.66 -5.89 27.94
CA ILE A 161 5.46 -5.19 27.46
C ILE A 161 4.31 -6.18 27.25
N ILE A 162 4.57 -7.33 26.61
CA ILE A 162 3.55 -8.37 26.38
C ILE A 162 2.95 -8.85 27.72
N ARG A 163 3.80 -9.11 28.72
CA ARG A 163 3.34 -9.55 30.06
C ARG A 163 2.53 -8.49 30.79
N GLN A 164 2.83 -7.21 30.57
CA GLN A 164 2.17 -6.09 31.22
C GLN A 164 0.88 -5.65 30.50
N CYS A 165 0.53 -6.26 29.37
CA CYS A 165 -0.68 -5.91 28.63
C CYS A 165 -1.94 -6.54 29.24
N ASN A 166 -2.89 -5.69 29.65
CA ASN A 166 -4.22 -6.10 30.13
C ASN A 166 -5.27 -6.11 28.99
N ARG A 167 -6.51 -6.52 29.28
CA ARG A 167 -7.60 -6.61 28.28
C ARG A 167 -8.15 -5.25 27.78
N SER A 168 -7.67 -4.12 28.27
CA SER A 168 -8.16 -2.79 27.84
C SER A 168 -7.77 -2.49 26.39
N LEU A 169 -8.62 -1.73 25.68
CA LEU A 169 -8.45 -1.41 24.25
C LEU A 169 -7.02 -0.95 23.87
N PRO A 170 -6.38 0.02 24.56
CA PRO A 170 -5.04 0.46 24.16
C PRO A 170 -3.96 -0.61 24.34
N HIS A 171 -4.16 -1.57 25.26
CA HIS A 171 -3.23 -2.68 25.44
C HIS A 171 -3.44 -3.78 24.39
N GLN A 172 -4.64 -3.93 23.82
CA GLN A 172 -4.88 -4.88 22.72
C GLN A 172 -4.09 -4.49 21.46
N ASP A 173 -4.03 -3.20 21.13
CA ASP A 173 -3.24 -2.71 20.00
C ASP A 173 -1.73 -2.90 20.24
N ILE A 174 -1.26 -2.64 21.46
CA ILE A 174 0.14 -2.88 21.86
C ILE A 174 0.48 -4.37 21.72
N LEU A 175 -0.40 -5.25 22.20
CA LEU A 175 -0.21 -6.69 22.08
C LEU A 175 -0.16 -7.12 20.61
N LYS A 176 -1.06 -6.60 19.77
CA LYS A 176 -1.08 -6.88 18.33
C LYS A 176 0.22 -6.47 17.65
N GLN A 177 0.72 -5.26 17.92
CA GLN A 177 1.98 -4.78 17.36
C GLN A 177 3.19 -5.58 17.89
N SER A 178 3.18 -5.93 19.18
CA SER A 178 4.24 -6.75 19.80
C SER A 178 4.31 -8.16 19.22
N MET A 179 3.15 -8.81 19.02
CA MET A 179 3.09 -10.13 18.37
C MET A 179 3.48 -10.06 16.90
N GLY A 180 3.13 -8.97 16.20
CA GLY A 180 3.58 -8.70 14.84
C GLY A 180 5.11 -8.59 14.76
N LEU A 181 5.71 -7.83 15.69
CA LEU A 181 7.16 -7.72 15.81
C LEU A 181 7.81 -9.07 16.10
N LEU A 182 7.31 -9.85 17.06
CA LEU A 182 7.84 -11.18 17.35
C LEU A 182 7.75 -12.11 16.14
N ARG A 183 6.62 -12.10 15.41
CA ARG A 183 6.47 -12.86 14.18
C ARG A 183 7.52 -12.48 13.14
N ASN A 184 7.80 -11.18 12.98
CA ASN A 184 8.81 -10.70 12.05
C ASN A 184 10.22 -11.16 12.44
N LEU A 185 10.54 -11.17 13.75
CA LEU A 185 11.83 -11.64 14.24
C LEU A 185 11.97 -13.16 14.10
N CYS A 186 10.95 -13.93 14.49
CA CYS A 186 10.94 -15.39 14.38
C CYS A 186 10.92 -15.89 12.93
N ARG A 187 10.66 -15.03 11.94
CA ARG A 187 10.86 -15.36 10.52
C ARG A 187 12.32 -15.65 10.20
N PHE A 188 13.25 -15.02 10.91
CA PHE A 188 14.68 -15.21 10.73
C PHE A 188 15.21 -16.15 11.81
N MET A 189 15.65 -17.35 11.41
CA MET A 189 16.09 -18.39 12.35
C MET A 189 17.28 -17.97 13.21
N ASP A 190 18.12 -17.05 12.72
CA ASP A 190 19.27 -16.50 13.45
C ASP A 190 18.88 -15.81 14.76
N PHE A 191 17.68 -15.24 14.83
CA PHE A 191 17.21 -14.49 16.00
C PHE A 191 16.52 -15.40 17.02
N VAL A 192 16.10 -16.60 16.62
CA VAL A 192 15.33 -17.50 17.47
C VAL A 192 16.12 -17.88 18.75
N PRO A 193 17.40 -18.32 18.68
CA PRO A 193 18.18 -18.63 19.88
C PRO A 193 18.31 -17.42 20.82
N LEU A 194 18.51 -16.22 20.27
CA LEU A 194 18.65 -14.98 21.05
C LEU A 194 17.36 -14.62 21.79
N LEU A 195 16.20 -14.81 21.14
CA LEU A 195 14.90 -14.60 21.77
C LEU A 195 14.64 -15.61 22.90
N PHE A 196 15.00 -16.88 22.72
CA PHE A 196 14.83 -17.91 23.76
C PHE A 196 15.80 -17.75 24.94
N GLN A 197 17.01 -17.23 24.70
CA GLN A 197 18.00 -16.97 25.76
C GLN A 197 17.68 -15.70 26.57
N THR A 198 16.72 -14.90 26.12
CA THR A 198 16.36 -13.64 26.78
C THR A 198 15.78 -13.90 28.18
N ARG A 199 16.47 -13.42 29.22
CA ARG A 199 15.91 -13.40 30.58
C ARG A 199 14.91 -12.25 30.71
N ILE A 200 13.69 -12.57 31.12
CA ILE A 200 12.65 -11.58 31.42
C ILE A 200 12.85 -11.11 32.87
N PRO A 201 13.23 -9.84 33.13
CA PRO A 201 13.41 -9.34 34.48
C PRO A 201 12.07 -9.29 35.23
N ALA A 202 12.10 -9.70 36.50
CA ALA A 202 10.96 -9.65 37.40
C ALA A 202 10.48 -8.20 37.63
N GLU A 203 9.21 -8.08 37.99
CA GLU A 203 8.32 -6.97 37.65
C GLU A 203 8.60 -5.67 38.42
N ASN A 204 8.48 -4.53 37.72
CA ASN A 204 8.15 -3.23 38.32
C ASN A 204 7.13 -2.58 37.38
N SER A 205 5.92 -2.42 37.90
CA SER A 205 4.70 -1.96 37.24
C SER A 205 4.86 -0.58 36.62
N ILE A 206 4.45 -0.43 35.36
CA ILE A 206 4.20 0.88 34.75
C ILE A 206 2.98 1.48 35.49
N SER A 207 3.17 2.62 36.17
CA SER A 207 2.08 3.29 36.85
C SER A 207 1.06 3.79 35.83
N SER A 208 -0.16 3.23 35.89
CA SER A 208 -1.33 3.91 35.36
C SER A 208 -1.60 5.10 36.26
N GLY A 209 -1.39 6.32 35.75
CA GLY A 209 -1.84 7.54 36.42
C GLY A 209 -3.37 7.56 36.49
N SER A 210 -3.92 7.04 37.57
CA SER A 210 -5.27 7.39 38.03
C SER A 210 -5.15 8.58 38.97
N LYS A 211 -5.91 9.64 38.68
CA LYS A 211 -6.11 10.77 39.57
C LYS A 211 -6.90 10.28 40.78
N ASP A 212 -6.25 10.09 41.92
CA ASP A 212 -6.94 9.99 43.19
C ASP A 212 -7.30 11.38 43.69
N VAL A 213 -8.59 11.65 43.67
CA VAL A 213 -9.25 12.81 44.28
C VAL A 213 -9.04 12.73 45.79
N ALA A 214 -8.44 13.77 46.37
CA ALA A 214 -8.28 13.89 47.82
C ALA A 214 -9.65 13.89 48.52
N PRO A 215 -9.84 13.18 49.64
CA PRO A 215 -11.07 13.25 50.42
C PRO A 215 -11.21 14.63 51.09
N PRO A 216 -12.45 15.14 51.27
CA PRO A 216 -12.68 16.42 51.93
C PRO A 216 -12.34 16.34 53.43
N PRO A 217 -11.92 17.45 54.06
CA PRO A 217 -11.57 17.47 55.48
C PRO A 217 -12.81 17.28 56.38
N PRO A 218 -12.64 16.69 57.57
CA PRO A 218 -13.73 16.48 58.51
C PRO A 218 -14.23 17.81 59.08
N SER A 219 -15.56 17.98 59.06
CA SER A 219 -16.26 19.07 59.73
C SER A 219 -16.11 18.98 61.25
N SER A 220 -15.41 19.94 61.84
CA SER A 220 -15.36 20.14 63.29
C SER A 220 -16.70 20.71 63.79
N SER A 221 -17.51 19.86 64.42
CA SER A 221 -18.60 20.28 65.29
C SER A 221 -18.03 20.67 66.66
N SER A 222 -17.86 21.96 66.90
CA SER A 222 -17.65 22.53 68.23
C SER A 222 -18.94 23.17 68.72
N SER A 223 -19.64 22.49 69.63
CA SER A 223 -20.69 23.07 70.46
C SER A 223 -20.26 23.03 71.91
N SER A 224 -20.05 24.23 72.46
CA SER A 224 -20.40 24.68 73.81
C SER A 224 -19.89 23.89 75.03
N SER A 225 -19.00 24.53 75.78
CA SER A 225 -19.23 24.96 77.18
C SER A 225 -18.33 26.15 77.50
#